data_AF-A0A9Q0M362-F1
#
_entry.id   AF-A0A9Q0M362-F1
#
_cell.length_a   1.000
_cell.length_b   1.000
_cell.length_c   1.000
_cell.angle_alpha   90.00
_cell.angle_beta   90.00
_cell.angle_gamma   90.00
#
_symmetry.space_group_name_H-M   'P 1'
#
loop_
_entity.id
_entity.type
_entity.pdbx_description
1 polymer ?
#
loop_
_entity_poly.entity_id
_entity_poly.type
_entity_poly.pdbx_seq_one_letter_code
_entity_poly.pdbx_strand_id
1 'polypeptide(L)'
;MSESEISVVHQKINEKENVTNNNANKLETNSLVSIPSKVDDFWHSVLSLCFQNNPNHFGLEFPSSMYDQFEYLDSGTYSHVIKAFDKSLGNVPIVFKIIKVIQRELCYRMTKISLNGFELYSETFQEIVIVKMLSKLHQTICDEAGYEYCTHAYPRLYRTRVVHGDIPNYFLIGKYDETYSKVKPIEHFKETIGVPREHLVLVMKYGGQSLWDLLQATDSNRLMADQLISICYQITMALWVAEAVLQFEHRDLHMCNVLVKRTKKASIEYKYRSNKYRVKSYGIKICLIDNTFSRIAMAGVPYYTNLSARLRDMVHKTEPEEHEVAYAEMYRLIGDCWRDWFPITNLIWMRQMFTTLAHTETFRTEADHHHKMIIERLIQLTSKCSNVAEYVTQLYKQKKSTINASRTSIANNSILSLINL
;
A
#
# COMPACT_ATOMS: atom_id res chain seq x y z
N MET A 1 12.64 -85.66 -26.56
CA MET A 1 13.16 -84.32 -26.90
C MET A 1 12.55 -83.35 -25.91
N SER A 2 13.12 -83.20 -24.72
CA SER A 2 14.42 -82.59 -24.35
C SER A 2 14.23 -81.11 -23.94
N GLU A 3 13.83 -80.94 -22.68
CA GLU A 3 14.44 -80.10 -21.63
C GLU A 3 15.18 -78.78 -21.95
N SER A 4 14.86 -78.05 -23.03
CA SER A 4 15.56 -76.76 -23.26
C SER A 4 14.72 -75.58 -23.76
N GLU A 5 13.39 -75.55 -23.54
CA GLU A 5 12.57 -74.37 -23.92
C GLU A 5 11.54 -73.90 -22.86
N ILE A 6 11.72 -74.25 -21.57
CA ILE A 6 10.89 -73.72 -20.45
C ILE A 6 11.74 -72.95 -19.40
N SER A 7 12.96 -72.50 -19.73
CA SER A 7 13.85 -71.80 -18.76
C SER A 7 14.03 -70.29 -18.97
N VAL A 8 13.24 -69.61 -19.83
CA VAL A 8 13.37 -68.14 -20.02
C VAL A 8 12.20 -67.33 -19.43
N VAL A 9 11.20 -67.99 -18.82
CA VAL A 9 10.03 -67.29 -18.24
C VAL A 9 9.93 -67.43 -16.70
N HIS A 10 10.89 -68.06 -16.02
CA HIS A 10 10.85 -68.26 -14.55
C HIS A 10 12.05 -67.69 -13.77
N GLN A 11 12.72 -66.66 -14.31
CA GLN A 11 13.79 -65.94 -13.60
C GLN A 11 13.66 -64.41 -13.63
N LYS A 12 12.41 -63.90 -13.58
CA LYS A 12 12.13 -62.45 -13.45
C LYS A 12 10.99 -62.08 -12.46
N ILE A 13 10.57 -63.00 -11.59
CA ILE A 13 9.44 -62.76 -10.65
C ILE A 13 9.83 -62.86 -9.16
N ASN A 14 11.03 -63.30 -8.78
CA ASN A 14 11.41 -63.49 -7.36
C ASN A 14 12.43 -62.48 -6.78
N GLU A 15 12.38 -61.21 -7.20
CA GLU A 15 13.06 -60.10 -6.48
C GLU A 15 12.10 -58.96 -6.10
N LYS A 16 10.81 -59.25 -5.91
CA LYS A 16 9.79 -58.24 -5.56
C LYS A 16 9.06 -58.44 -4.23
N GLU A 17 9.53 -59.33 -3.38
CA GLU A 17 8.95 -59.49 -2.03
C GLU A 17 10.07 -59.62 -0.99
N ASN A 18 10.62 -58.47 -0.55
CA ASN A 18 11.19 -58.26 0.78
C ASN A 18 11.77 -56.85 0.93
N VAL A 19 10.95 -55.81 0.81
CA VAL A 19 11.16 -54.54 1.53
C VAL A 19 9.79 -53.91 1.84
N THR A 20 9.04 -54.52 2.75
CA THR A 20 8.09 -53.77 3.57
C THR A 20 8.90 -52.95 4.57
N ASN A 21 9.31 -51.75 4.16
CA ASN A 21 9.68 -50.72 5.11
C ASN A 21 9.13 -49.37 4.65
N ASN A 22 8.27 -48.84 5.51
CA ASN A 22 7.61 -47.54 5.45
C ASN A 22 8.41 -46.45 4.74
N ASN A 23 7.92 -46.00 3.58
CA ASN A 23 8.06 -44.62 3.12
C ASN A 23 6.98 -44.36 2.06
N ALA A 24 5.74 -44.24 2.53
CA ALA A 24 4.73 -43.51 1.78
C ALA A 24 5.26 -42.09 1.57
N ASN A 25 5.42 -41.70 0.30
CA ASN A 25 5.75 -40.38 -0.22
C ASN A 25 5.38 -39.23 0.74
N LYS A 26 6.30 -38.88 1.65
CA LYS A 26 6.36 -37.53 2.21
C LYS A 26 7.10 -36.70 1.18
N LEU A 27 6.41 -35.77 0.54
CA LEU A 27 7.09 -34.64 -0.10
C LEU A 27 8.07 -34.07 0.94
N GLU A 28 9.35 -33.95 0.59
CA GLU A 28 10.31 -33.26 1.43
C GLU A 28 9.83 -31.82 1.66
N THR A 29 9.28 -31.56 2.85
CA THR A 29 8.86 -30.22 3.29
C THR A 29 10.02 -29.22 3.36
N ASN A 30 11.26 -29.70 3.22
CA ASN A 30 12.50 -28.92 3.28
C ASN A 30 12.68 -27.92 2.10
N SER A 31 11.75 -27.87 1.14
CA SER A 31 11.82 -26.98 -0.03
C SER A 31 10.86 -25.77 0.02
N LEU A 32 9.95 -25.67 0.99
CA LEU A 32 8.88 -24.65 0.96
C LEU A 32 9.12 -23.44 1.87
N VAL A 33 9.99 -23.58 2.86
CA VAL A 33 10.30 -22.57 3.88
C VAL A 33 11.77 -22.22 3.73
N SER A 34 12.12 -20.96 3.94
CA SER A 34 13.50 -20.50 3.99
C SER A 34 14.23 -21.19 5.15
N ILE A 35 15.37 -21.80 4.85
CA ILE A 35 16.26 -22.35 5.89
C ILE A 35 16.87 -21.16 6.65
N PRO A 36 16.98 -21.21 7.99
CA PRO A 36 17.66 -20.17 8.75
C PRO A 36 19.07 -19.94 8.21
N SER A 37 19.31 -18.73 7.71
CA SER A 37 20.62 -18.27 7.30
C SER A 37 21.50 -18.08 8.55
N LYS A 38 22.82 -18.30 8.43
CA LYS A 38 23.78 -17.94 9.51
C LYS A 38 23.86 -16.42 9.74
N VAL A 39 23.39 -15.63 8.79
CA VAL A 39 23.30 -14.17 8.83
C VAL A 39 21.83 -13.80 8.65
N ASP A 40 21.14 -13.40 9.73
CA ASP A 40 19.73 -12.98 9.65
C ASP A 40 19.60 -11.75 8.74
N ASP A 41 18.97 -11.93 7.58
CA ASP A 41 18.75 -10.89 6.56
C ASP A 41 17.35 -10.27 6.68
N PHE A 42 16.93 -10.06 7.93
CA PHE A 42 15.61 -9.60 8.37
C PHE A 42 14.50 -10.66 8.39
N TRP A 43 14.78 -11.93 8.06
CA TRP A 43 13.79 -13.02 8.13
C TRP A 43 13.19 -13.17 9.54
N HIS A 44 14.04 -13.29 10.58
CA HIS A 44 13.56 -13.39 11.96
C HIS A 44 12.90 -12.10 12.42
N SER A 45 13.40 -10.95 11.95
CA SER A 45 12.83 -9.64 12.26
C SER A 45 11.40 -9.49 11.73
N VAL A 46 11.13 -9.93 10.49
CA VAL A 46 9.79 -9.90 9.89
C VAL A 46 8.85 -10.89 10.59
N LEU A 47 9.31 -12.09 10.92
CA LEU A 47 8.53 -13.06 11.70
C LEU A 47 8.16 -12.50 13.09
N SER A 48 9.11 -11.87 13.78
CA SER A 48 8.87 -11.20 15.06
C SER A 48 7.81 -10.10 14.95
N LEU A 49 7.88 -9.27 13.91
CA LEU A 49 6.85 -8.26 13.62
C LEU A 49 5.49 -8.88 13.27
N CYS A 50 5.45 -10.13 12.83
CA CYS A 50 4.24 -10.91 12.60
C CYS A 50 3.77 -11.74 13.82
N PHE A 51 4.49 -11.67 14.94
CA PHE A 51 4.26 -12.49 16.14
C PHE A 51 4.35 -13.99 15.85
N GLN A 52 5.35 -14.40 15.07
CA GLN A 52 5.59 -15.78 14.68
C GLN A 52 7.03 -16.18 14.99
N ASN A 53 7.22 -17.47 15.29
CA ASN A 53 8.56 -18.08 15.36
C ASN A 53 8.91 -18.80 14.04
N ASN A 54 7.89 -19.23 13.29
CA ASN A 54 8.01 -19.89 11.99
C ASN A 54 6.81 -19.51 11.10
N PRO A 55 6.96 -19.56 9.76
CA PRO A 55 5.82 -19.43 8.86
C PRO A 55 4.82 -20.57 9.05
N ASN A 56 3.52 -20.24 8.97
CA ASN A 56 2.44 -21.24 8.96
C ASN A 56 2.06 -21.61 7.51
N HIS A 57 1.46 -22.77 7.30
CA HIS A 57 0.92 -23.11 5.98
C HIS A 57 -0.21 -22.15 5.59
N PHE A 58 -0.19 -21.63 4.35
CA PHE A 58 -1.13 -20.59 3.89
C PHE A 58 -2.58 -20.96 4.18
N GLY A 59 -3.03 -22.13 3.72
CA GLY A 59 -4.42 -22.57 3.89
C GLY A 59 -4.83 -22.87 5.34
N LEU A 60 -3.87 -23.04 6.26
CA LEU A 60 -4.17 -23.21 7.70
C LEU A 60 -4.26 -21.86 8.42
N GLU A 61 -3.45 -20.88 8.01
CA GLU A 61 -3.52 -19.52 8.56
C GLU A 61 -4.75 -18.76 8.06
N PHE A 62 -5.13 -18.97 6.80
CA PHE A 62 -6.24 -18.28 6.14
C PHE A 62 -7.26 -19.23 5.48
N PRO A 63 -7.87 -20.17 6.22
CA PRO A 63 -8.86 -21.11 5.68
C PRO A 63 -10.09 -20.40 5.09
N SER A 64 -10.60 -20.92 3.98
CA SER A 64 -11.78 -20.40 3.28
C SER A 64 -13.04 -20.34 4.16
N SER A 65 -13.12 -21.16 5.22
CA SER A 65 -14.24 -21.15 6.17
C SER A 65 -14.38 -19.82 6.92
N MET A 66 -13.29 -19.06 7.11
CA MET A 66 -13.28 -17.78 7.84
C MET A 66 -13.67 -16.57 6.98
N TYR A 67 -13.73 -16.72 5.66
CA TYR A 67 -13.84 -15.60 4.74
C TYR A 67 -14.93 -15.85 3.69
N ASP A 68 -15.60 -14.79 3.24
CA ASP A 68 -16.57 -14.85 2.15
C ASP A 68 -16.20 -13.87 1.02
N GLN A 69 -16.73 -14.15 -0.18
CA GLN A 69 -16.68 -13.26 -1.35
C GLN A 69 -15.27 -12.74 -1.65
N PHE A 70 -14.34 -13.67 -1.91
CA PHE A 70 -13.03 -13.33 -2.44
C PHE A 70 -13.17 -12.62 -3.79
N GLU A 71 -12.53 -11.46 -3.92
CA GLU A 71 -12.55 -10.61 -5.10
C GLU A 71 -11.11 -10.16 -5.36
N TYR A 72 -10.55 -10.60 -6.47
CA TYR A 72 -9.24 -10.13 -6.91
C TYR A 72 -9.33 -8.67 -7.32
N LEU A 73 -8.55 -7.79 -6.66
CA LEU A 73 -8.55 -6.36 -6.95
C LEU A 73 -7.44 -5.99 -7.91
N ASP A 74 -6.22 -6.46 -7.66
CA ASP A 74 -5.05 -6.05 -8.43
C ASP A 74 -3.85 -7.00 -8.30
N SER A 75 -3.00 -7.02 -9.33
CA SER A 75 -1.61 -7.46 -9.26
C SER A 75 -0.70 -6.25 -9.40
N GLY A 76 0.06 -5.94 -8.36
CA GLY A 76 1.26 -5.12 -8.51
C GLY A 76 2.43 -5.97 -9.03
N THR A 77 3.57 -5.34 -9.31
CA THR A 77 4.79 -6.03 -9.78
C THR A 77 5.22 -7.20 -8.88
N TYR A 78 4.97 -7.10 -7.57
CA TYR A 78 5.45 -8.06 -6.57
C TYR A 78 4.36 -8.49 -5.55
N SER A 79 3.10 -8.07 -5.74
CA SER A 79 2.04 -8.41 -4.79
C SER A 79 0.68 -8.68 -5.42
N HIS A 80 -0.11 -9.54 -4.78
CA HIS A 80 -1.53 -9.71 -5.08
C HIS A 80 -2.38 -9.02 -4.03
N VAL A 81 -3.42 -8.33 -4.49
CA VAL A 81 -4.37 -7.62 -3.64
C VAL A 81 -5.74 -8.26 -3.81
N ILE A 82 -6.22 -8.91 -2.75
CA ILE A 82 -7.51 -9.62 -2.75
C ILE A 82 -8.40 -9.05 -1.66
N LYS A 83 -9.64 -8.72 -2.00
CA LYS A 83 -10.68 -8.34 -1.06
C LYS A 83 -11.46 -9.58 -0.62
N ALA A 84 -11.87 -9.61 0.64
CA ALA A 84 -12.81 -10.58 1.16
C ALA A 84 -13.60 -9.98 2.33
N PHE A 85 -14.56 -10.73 2.86
CA PHE A 85 -15.28 -10.39 4.09
C PHE A 85 -14.84 -11.33 5.20
N ASP A 86 -14.38 -10.77 6.32
CA ASP A 86 -13.93 -11.55 7.48
C ASP A 86 -15.11 -11.83 8.42
N LYS A 87 -15.50 -13.11 8.54
CA LYS A 87 -16.60 -13.55 9.40
C LYS A 87 -16.33 -13.28 10.87
N SER A 88 -15.09 -13.43 11.31
CA SER A 88 -14.69 -13.22 12.71
C SER A 88 -14.78 -11.76 13.14
N LEU A 89 -14.74 -10.83 12.17
CA LEU A 89 -14.90 -9.40 12.40
C LEU A 89 -16.33 -8.91 12.16
N GLY A 90 -17.32 -9.81 12.07
CA GLY A 90 -18.71 -9.47 11.80
C GLY A 90 -18.96 -9.09 10.34
N ASN A 91 -18.37 -9.85 9.41
CA ASN A 91 -18.45 -9.63 7.96
C ASN A 91 -17.96 -8.23 7.55
N VAL A 92 -16.82 -7.82 8.11
CA VAL A 92 -16.17 -6.56 7.71
C VAL A 92 -15.36 -6.80 6.43
N PRO A 93 -15.46 -5.91 5.42
CA PRO A 93 -14.63 -6.02 4.22
C PRO A 93 -13.16 -5.72 4.56
N ILE A 94 -12.29 -6.66 4.18
CA ILE A 94 -10.85 -6.64 4.37
C ILE A 94 -10.13 -6.78 3.02
N VAL A 95 -8.83 -6.49 3.04
CA VAL A 95 -7.91 -6.71 1.92
C VAL A 95 -6.70 -7.49 2.42
N PHE A 96 -6.31 -8.49 1.64
CA PHE A 96 -5.04 -9.18 1.72
C PHE A 96 -4.09 -8.57 0.71
N LYS A 97 -2.98 -7.97 1.16
CA LYS A 97 -1.81 -7.72 0.31
C LYS A 97 -0.83 -8.87 0.54
N ILE A 98 -0.64 -9.70 -0.47
CA ILE A 98 0.21 -10.90 -0.44
C ILE A 98 1.48 -10.59 -1.23
N ILE A 99 2.62 -10.57 -0.57
CA ILE A 99 3.92 -10.24 -1.14
C ILE A 99 4.79 -11.50 -1.13
N LYS A 100 5.34 -11.89 -2.29
CA LYS A 100 6.34 -12.95 -2.34
C LYS A 100 7.64 -12.46 -1.73
N VAL A 101 8.19 -13.22 -0.79
CA VAL A 101 9.39 -12.83 -0.07
C VAL A 101 10.51 -13.82 -0.28
N ILE A 102 11.74 -13.31 -0.36
CA ILE A 102 12.94 -14.13 -0.48
C ILE A 102 14.09 -13.57 0.35
N GLN A 103 14.92 -14.46 0.86
CA GLN A 103 16.18 -14.10 1.48
C GLN A 103 17.18 -13.61 0.42
N ARG A 104 17.97 -12.58 0.76
CA ARG A 104 19.01 -11.97 -0.06
C ARG A 104 20.06 -12.96 -0.51
N GLU A 105 20.55 -13.80 0.42
CA GLU A 105 21.56 -14.80 0.10
C GLU A 105 21.04 -15.81 -0.93
N LEU A 106 19.77 -16.20 -0.81
CA LEU A 106 19.15 -17.10 -1.77
C LEU A 106 18.96 -16.44 -3.14
N CYS A 107 18.54 -15.18 -3.16
CA CYS A 107 18.43 -14.38 -4.37
C CYS A 107 19.78 -14.31 -5.12
N TYR A 108 20.88 -14.03 -4.42
CA TYR A 108 22.22 -14.01 -5.02
C TYR A 108 22.71 -15.37 -5.53
N ARG A 109 22.30 -16.47 -4.90
CA ARG A 109 22.66 -17.82 -5.34
C ARG A 109 21.87 -18.28 -6.56
N MET A 110 20.68 -17.72 -6.79
CA MET A 110 19.75 -18.12 -7.85
C MET A 110 19.90 -17.30 -9.15
N THR A 111 21.14 -17.11 -9.63
CA THR A 111 21.45 -16.26 -10.81
C THR A 111 20.87 -16.76 -12.14
N LYS A 112 20.49 -18.04 -12.23
CA LYS A 112 19.95 -18.66 -13.46
C LYS A 112 18.42 -18.61 -13.54
N ILE A 113 17.75 -18.03 -12.55
CA ILE A 113 16.30 -18.02 -12.42
C ILE A 113 15.84 -16.57 -12.31
N SER A 114 14.85 -16.18 -13.11
CA SER A 114 14.20 -14.89 -12.92
C SER A 114 13.36 -14.95 -11.64
N LEU A 115 13.71 -14.09 -10.68
CA LEU A 115 12.98 -13.89 -9.43
C LEU A 115 12.12 -12.62 -9.51
N ASN A 116 11.65 -12.27 -10.72
CA ASN A 116 10.75 -11.14 -10.89
C ASN A 116 9.48 -11.36 -10.05
N GLY A 117 9.10 -10.31 -9.31
CA GLY A 117 7.94 -10.33 -8.41
C GLY A 117 8.21 -10.88 -7.01
N PHE A 118 9.47 -11.18 -6.65
CA PHE A 118 9.88 -11.37 -5.27
C PHE A 118 10.45 -10.07 -4.69
N GLU A 119 10.10 -9.75 -3.45
CA GLU A 119 10.75 -8.72 -2.65
C GLU A 119 11.70 -9.35 -1.63
N LEU A 120 12.76 -8.62 -1.28
CA LEU A 120 13.66 -9.09 -0.22
C LEU A 120 13.00 -8.95 1.17
N TYR A 121 13.35 -9.85 2.08
CA TYR A 121 13.00 -9.70 3.50
C TYR A 121 13.45 -8.33 4.06
N SER A 122 14.61 -7.83 3.62
CA SER A 122 15.09 -6.50 4.02
C SER A 122 14.23 -5.34 3.52
N GLU A 123 13.55 -5.49 2.38
CA GLU A 123 12.67 -4.46 1.80
C GLU A 123 11.28 -4.54 2.44
N THR A 124 10.71 -5.74 2.53
CA THR A 124 9.42 -5.95 3.19
C THR A 124 9.46 -5.64 4.69
N PHE A 125 10.61 -5.79 5.36
CA PHE A 125 10.81 -5.30 6.72
C PHE A 125 10.56 -3.79 6.86
N GLN A 126 11.01 -2.98 5.88
CA GLN A 126 10.76 -1.54 5.90
C GLN A 126 9.27 -1.26 5.75
N GLU A 127 8.63 -1.89 4.76
CA GLU A 127 7.21 -1.70 4.46
C GLU A 127 6.32 -2.09 5.66
N ILE A 128 6.56 -3.26 6.28
CA ILE A 128 5.77 -3.73 7.42
C ILE A 128 5.91 -2.82 8.64
N VAL A 129 7.10 -2.25 8.89
CA VAL A 129 7.30 -1.28 9.97
C VAL A 129 6.52 0.00 9.66
N ILE A 130 6.67 0.55 8.45
CA ILE A 130 6.00 1.79 8.05
C ILE A 130 4.48 1.65 8.14
N VAL A 131 3.90 0.59 7.56
CA VAL A 131 2.45 0.38 7.56
C VAL A 131 1.91 0.16 8.99
N LYS A 132 2.65 -0.52 9.87
CA LYS A 132 2.27 -0.66 11.29
C LYS A 132 2.22 0.69 11.99
N MET A 133 3.19 1.57 11.72
CA MET A 133 3.25 2.89 12.34
C MET A 133 2.17 3.83 11.82
N LEU A 134 1.94 3.86 10.50
CA LEU A 134 0.84 4.63 9.91
C LEU A 134 -0.52 4.12 10.41
N SER A 135 -0.68 2.80 10.57
CA SER A 135 -1.91 2.22 11.14
C SER A 135 -2.16 2.65 12.60
N LYS A 136 -1.12 2.95 13.38
CA LYS A 136 -1.28 3.46 14.76
C LYS A 136 -1.87 4.86 14.79
N LEU A 137 -1.75 5.65 13.73
CA LEU A 137 -2.31 7.01 13.65
C LEU A 137 -3.84 7.05 13.72
N HIS A 138 -4.51 5.90 13.54
CA HIS A 138 -5.94 5.75 13.82
C HIS A 138 -6.32 5.94 15.29
N GLN A 139 -5.33 5.89 16.18
CA GLN A 139 -5.47 6.21 17.60
C GLN A 139 -4.84 7.59 17.86
N THR A 140 -5.19 8.21 18.98
CA THR A 140 -4.46 9.40 19.40
C THR A 140 -3.07 8.97 19.85
N ILE A 141 -2.04 9.55 19.23
CA ILE A 141 -0.64 9.40 19.62
C ILE A 141 -0.13 10.74 20.15
N CYS A 142 0.91 10.71 20.98
CA CYS A 142 1.56 11.91 21.48
C CYS A 142 3.00 12.02 21.00
N ASP A 143 3.45 13.24 20.71
CA ASP A 143 4.88 13.51 20.54
C ASP A 143 5.59 13.61 21.91
N GLU A 144 6.91 13.81 21.90
CA GLU A 144 7.74 13.93 23.10
C GLU A 144 7.33 15.11 24.00
N ALA A 145 6.70 16.14 23.43
CA ALA A 145 6.19 17.30 24.16
C ALA A 145 4.76 17.08 24.71
N GLY A 146 4.19 15.89 24.53
CA GLY A 146 2.86 15.53 25.00
C GLY A 146 1.71 16.06 24.14
N TYR A 147 1.99 16.59 22.95
CA TYR A 147 0.96 17.03 22.04
C TYR A 147 0.31 15.88 21.30
N GLU A 148 -1.00 15.93 21.14
CA GLU A 148 -1.78 14.84 20.57
C GLU A 148 -1.95 14.97 19.04
N TYR A 149 -1.86 13.85 18.33
CA TYR A 149 -2.04 13.74 16.88
C TYR A 149 -2.91 12.54 16.51
N CYS A 150 -3.69 12.66 15.44
CA CYS A 150 -4.58 11.59 14.97
C CYS A 150 -5.01 11.83 13.53
N THR A 151 -5.03 10.76 12.72
CA THR A 151 -5.60 10.75 11.36
C THR A 151 -6.18 9.38 11.03
N HIS A 152 -7.13 9.32 10.10
CA HIS A 152 -7.77 8.06 9.70
C HIS A 152 -7.61 7.74 8.22
N ALA A 153 -6.62 8.36 7.59
CA ALA A 153 -6.38 8.33 6.15
C ALA A 153 -5.28 7.33 5.74
N TYR A 154 -4.89 6.39 6.60
CA TYR A 154 -3.89 5.36 6.29
C TYR A 154 -4.50 3.96 6.42
N PRO A 155 -3.79 2.89 6.01
CA PRO A 155 -4.29 1.54 6.15
C PRO A 155 -4.47 1.17 7.62
N ARG A 156 -5.65 0.65 7.96
CA ARG A 156 -5.87 0.03 9.27
C ARG A 156 -5.50 -1.45 9.19
N LEU A 157 -4.38 -1.80 9.78
CA LEU A 157 -3.86 -3.17 9.83
C LEU A 157 -4.59 -3.98 10.90
N TYR A 158 -5.07 -5.17 10.53
CA TYR A 158 -5.68 -6.13 11.45
C TYR A 158 -4.73 -7.26 11.81
N ARG A 159 -4.00 -7.79 10.82
CA ARG A 159 -3.08 -8.90 11.02
C ARG A 159 -1.92 -8.85 10.03
N THR A 160 -0.76 -9.36 10.43
CA THR A 160 0.38 -9.62 9.57
C THR A 160 0.87 -11.03 9.80
N ARG A 161 1.12 -11.77 8.73
CA ARG A 161 1.61 -13.16 8.78
C ARG A 161 2.64 -13.43 7.70
N VAL A 162 3.67 -14.18 8.03
CA VAL A 162 4.45 -14.93 7.06
C VAL A 162 3.82 -16.32 6.93
N VAL A 163 3.53 -16.71 5.70
CA VAL A 163 2.97 -18.02 5.38
C VAL A 163 3.81 -18.72 4.31
N HIS A 164 3.78 -20.04 4.30
CA HIS A 164 4.44 -20.84 3.28
C HIS A 164 3.44 -21.67 2.45
N GLY A 165 3.89 -22.10 1.26
CA GLY A 165 3.10 -22.88 0.32
C GLY A 165 2.37 -22.02 -0.71
N ASP A 166 1.57 -22.66 -1.55
CA ASP A 166 0.86 -22.00 -2.64
C ASP A 166 -0.26 -21.10 -2.14
N ILE A 167 -0.53 -20.03 -2.89
CA ILE A 167 -1.71 -19.21 -2.69
C ILE A 167 -2.93 -20.09 -2.99
N PRO A 168 -3.83 -20.34 -2.02
CA PRO A 168 -4.94 -21.25 -2.24
C PRO A 168 -5.86 -20.76 -3.38
N ASN A 169 -6.37 -21.68 -4.19
CA ASN A 169 -7.17 -21.35 -5.38
C ASN A 169 -8.37 -20.43 -5.10
N TYR A 170 -8.95 -20.46 -3.89
CA TYR A 170 -10.07 -19.59 -3.53
C TYR A 170 -9.69 -18.09 -3.38
N PHE A 171 -8.41 -17.76 -3.25
CA PHE A 171 -7.92 -16.38 -3.37
C PHE A 171 -7.83 -15.91 -4.83
N LEU A 172 -7.73 -16.87 -5.76
CA LEU A 172 -7.53 -16.64 -7.18
C LEU A 172 -8.82 -16.88 -7.98
N ILE A 173 -9.98 -16.78 -7.34
CA ILE A 173 -11.26 -16.86 -8.06
C ILE A 173 -11.52 -15.50 -8.70
N GLY A 174 -11.46 -15.45 -10.03
CA GLY A 174 -11.94 -14.32 -10.80
C GLY A 174 -13.46 -14.25 -10.72
N LYS A 175 -14.02 -13.07 -10.45
CA LYS A 175 -15.46 -12.87 -10.58
C LYS A 175 -15.78 -12.97 -12.08
N TYR A 176 -16.56 -13.97 -12.47
CA TYR A 176 -17.17 -13.98 -13.81
C TYR A 176 -18.24 -12.88 -13.79
N ASP A 177 -17.98 -11.80 -14.51
CA ASP A 177 -18.93 -10.71 -14.68
C ASP A 177 -19.37 -10.67 -16.14
N GLU A 178 -20.59 -11.11 -16.40
CA GLU A 178 -21.19 -11.14 -17.74
C GLU A 178 -21.31 -9.73 -18.36
N THR A 179 -21.21 -8.67 -17.56
CA THR A 179 -21.25 -7.26 -18.00
C THR A 179 -19.87 -6.65 -18.28
N TYR A 180 -18.77 -7.27 -17.81
CA TYR A 180 -17.41 -6.83 -18.12
C TYR A 180 -16.76 -7.79 -19.11
N SER A 181 -16.67 -7.38 -20.38
CA SER A 181 -16.10 -8.18 -21.49
C SER A 181 -14.60 -8.49 -21.35
N LYS A 182 -13.94 -8.06 -20.26
CA LYS A 182 -12.54 -8.33 -19.96
C LYS A 182 -12.41 -8.62 -18.47
N VAL A 183 -12.60 -9.88 -18.08
CA VAL A 183 -12.01 -10.37 -16.82
C VAL A 183 -10.51 -10.09 -16.94
N LYS A 184 -9.96 -9.22 -16.08
CA LYS A 184 -8.49 -9.05 -16.01
C LYS A 184 -7.93 -10.46 -15.82
N PRO A 185 -7.03 -10.95 -16.70
CA PRO A 185 -6.39 -12.23 -16.48
C PRO A 185 -5.78 -12.21 -15.08
N ILE A 186 -6.05 -13.22 -14.28
CA ILE A 186 -5.32 -13.38 -13.03
C ILE A 186 -3.87 -13.59 -13.44
N GLU A 187 -3.02 -12.62 -13.16
CA GLU A 187 -1.59 -12.81 -13.30
C GLU A 187 -1.18 -13.82 -12.24
N HIS A 188 -1.08 -15.09 -12.63
CA HIS A 188 -0.45 -16.07 -11.78
C HIS A 188 1.01 -15.68 -11.65
N PHE A 189 1.50 -15.48 -10.42
CA PHE A 189 2.95 -15.43 -10.26
C PHE A 189 3.53 -16.68 -10.90
N LYS A 190 4.51 -16.51 -11.80
CA LYS A 190 5.21 -17.64 -12.39
C LYS A 190 5.72 -18.53 -11.27
N GLU A 191 5.30 -19.80 -11.27
CA GLU A 191 5.79 -20.76 -10.29
C GLU A 191 7.27 -21.01 -10.57
N THR A 192 8.09 -20.74 -9.56
CA THR A 192 9.53 -20.94 -9.65
C THR A 192 9.89 -22.21 -8.90
N ILE A 193 10.24 -23.26 -9.65
CA ILE A 193 10.61 -24.56 -9.08
C ILE A 193 11.93 -24.39 -8.28
N GLY A 194 11.96 -24.93 -7.06
CA GLY A 194 13.15 -24.93 -6.20
C GLY A 194 13.37 -23.65 -5.38
N VAL A 195 12.42 -22.71 -5.38
CA VAL A 195 12.44 -21.51 -4.53
C VAL A 195 11.46 -21.69 -3.38
N PRO A 196 11.84 -21.33 -2.12
CA PRO A 196 10.90 -21.27 -1.00
C PRO A 196 9.66 -20.47 -1.36
N ARG A 197 8.50 -21.00 -0.98
CA ARG A 197 7.19 -20.43 -1.31
C ARG A 197 6.67 -19.64 -0.12
N GLU A 198 7.43 -18.64 0.32
CA GLU A 198 7.06 -17.79 1.44
C GLU A 198 6.38 -16.50 0.97
N HIS A 199 5.38 -16.08 1.72
CA HIS A 199 4.61 -14.88 1.44
C HIS A 199 4.41 -14.08 2.73
N LEU A 200 4.65 -12.77 2.67
CA LEU A 200 4.17 -11.83 3.67
C LEU A 200 2.73 -11.44 3.32
N VAL A 201 1.80 -11.64 4.26
CA VAL A 201 0.39 -11.32 4.12
C VAL A 201 0.02 -10.20 5.10
N LEU A 202 -0.35 -9.06 4.56
CA LEU A 202 -0.90 -7.93 5.30
C LEU A 202 -2.43 -7.94 5.19
N VAL A 203 -3.13 -8.15 6.29
CA VAL A 203 -4.59 -8.10 6.36
C VAL A 203 -5.03 -6.75 6.86
N MET A 204 -5.72 -5.98 6.03
CA MET A 204 -6.07 -4.59 6.28
C MET A 204 -7.56 -4.33 6.08
N LYS A 205 -8.06 -3.25 6.66
CA LYS A 205 -9.41 -2.77 6.37
C LYS A 205 -9.52 -2.32 4.91
N TYR A 206 -10.60 -2.69 4.22
CA TYR A 206 -10.86 -2.21 2.87
C TYR A 206 -10.92 -0.67 2.79
N GLY A 207 -10.08 -0.11 1.93
CA GLY A 207 -9.88 1.34 1.78
C GLY A 207 -10.91 2.01 0.88
N GLY A 208 -11.46 1.28 -0.09
CA GLY A 208 -12.30 1.82 -1.16
C GLY A 208 -11.76 1.44 -2.54
N GLN A 209 -12.25 2.11 -3.58
CA GLN A 209 -11.71 2.01 -4.94
C GLN A 209 -10.61 3.05 -5.13
N SER A 210 -9.69 2.81 -6.07
CA SER A 210 -8.65 3.79 -6.36
C SER A 210 -9.26 5.07 -6.94
N LEU A 211 -8.62 6.22 -6.70
CA LEU A 211 -9.04 7.49 -7.29
C LEU A 211 -8.98 7.43 -8.81
N TRP A 212 -7.98 6.75 -9.36
CA TRP A 212 -7.86 6.51 -10.79
C TRP A 212 -9.11 5.83 -11.38
N ASP A 213 -9.55 4.70 -10.80
CA ASP A 213 -10.73 3.98 -11.27
C ASP A 213 -12.00 4.82 -11.17
N LEU A 214 -12.14 5.60 -10.09
CA LEU A 214 -13.29 6.46 -9.87
C LEU A 214 -13.35 7.65 -10.82
N LEU A 215 -12.20 8.14 -11.27
CA LEU A 215 -12.14 9.20 -12.29
C LEU A 215 -12.54 8.69 -13.67
N GLN A 216 -12.36 7.40 -13.95
CA GLN A 216 -12.80 6.76 -15.20
C GLN A 216 -14.27 6.31 -15.18
N ALA A 217 -14.95 6.36 -14.03
CA ALA A 217 -16.33 5.91 -13.91
C ALA A 217 -17.31 6.88 -14.60
N THR A 218 -18.21 6.35 -15.45
CA THR A 218 -19.19 7.12 -16.22
C THR A 218 -20.56 7.27 -15.53
N ASP A 219 -20.83 6.47 -14.50
CA ASP A 219 -22.18 6.29 -13.96
C ASP A 219 -22.35 6.92 -12.55
N SER A 220 -23.31 6.41 -11.76
CA SER A 220 -23.66 6.89 -10.40
C SER A 220 -22.50 6.94 -9.37
N ASN A 221 -21.34 6.38 -9.71
CA ASN A 221 -20.11 6.42 -8.91
C ASN A 221 -19.18 7.59 -9.23
N ARG A 222 -19.51 8.41 -10.24
CA ARG A 222 -18.71 9.58 -10.63
C ARG A 222 -18.51 10.54 -9.47
N LEU A 223 -17.29 11.08 -9.37
CA LEU A 223 -16.92 12.05 -8.33
C LEU A 223 -17.30 13.47 -8.75
N MET A 224 -17.85 14.23 -7.80
CA MET A 224 -18.20 15.65 -7.96
C MET A 224 -17.01 16.56 -7.65
N ALA A 225 -16.98 17.77 -8.19
CA ALA A 225 -15.89 18.73 -7.96
C ALA A 225 -15.60 19.00 -6.47
N ASP A 226 -16.64 19.18 -5.65
CA ASP A 226 -16.53 19.31 -4.19
C ASP A 226 -15.80 18.11 -3.54
N GLN A 227 -16.06 16.89 -4.03
CA GLN A 227 -15.41 15.67 -3.55
C GLN A 227 -13.94 15.64 -3.96
N LEU A 228 -13.62 16.06 -5.18
CA LEU A 228 -12.25 16.14 -5.68
C LEU A 228 -11.42 17.17 -4.88
N ILE A 229 -11.99 18.34 -4.58
CA ILE A 229 -11.36 19.34 -3.70
C ILE A 229 -11.21 18.78 -2.27
N SER A 230 -12.22 18.08 -1.75
CA SER A 230 -12.13 17.42 -0.44
C SER A 230 -11.00 16.40 -0.37
N ILE A 231 -10.76 15.63 -1.44
CA ILE A 231 -9.64 14.69 -1.53
C ILE A 231 -8.32 15.43 -1.36
N CYS A 232 -8.10 16.55 -2.05
CA CYS A 232 -6.88 17.35 -1.91
C CYS A 232 -6.64 17.81 -0.46
N TYR A 233 -7.70 18.28 0.21
CA TYR A 233 -7.60 18.67 1.62
C TYR A 233 -7.37 17.49 2.55
N GLN A 234 -8.04 16.36 2.34
CA GLN A 234 -7.83 15.15 3.13
C GLN A 234 -6.41 14.61 2.98
N ILE A 235 -5.83 14.61 1.77
CA ILE A 235 -4.43 14.25 1.51
C ILE A 235 -3.50 15.17 2.30
N THR A 236 -3.71 16.48 2.18
CA THR A 236 -2.91 17.50 2.89
C THR A 236 -2.92 17.25 4.40
N MET A 237 -4.10 17.06 4.99
CA MET A 237 -4.24 16.84 6.43
C MET A 237 -3.65 15.51 6.90
N ALA A 238 -3.73 14.46 6.08
CA ALA A 238 -3.13 13.16 6.38
C ALA A 238 -1.60 13.25 6.44
N LEU A 239 -1.00 13.83 5.40
CA LEU A 239 0.45 14.03 5.31
C LEU A 239 0.94 14.96 6.42
N TRP A 240 0.21 16.03 6.74
CA TRP A 240 0.58 16.95 7.81
C TRP A 240 0.74 16.26 9.17
N VAL A 241 -0.19 15.36 9.50
CA VAL A 241 -0.13 14.59 10.74
C VAL A 241 1.04 13.60 10.72
N ALA A 242 1.19 12.82 9.66
CA ALA A 242 2.25 11.80 9.58
C ALA A 242 3.66 12.41 9.50
N GLU A 243 3.82 13.53 8.80
CA GLU A 243 5.08 14.28 8.70
C GLU A 243 5.54 14.76 10.09
N ALA A 244 4.63 15.29 10.92
CA ALA A 244 4.98 15.80 12.23
C ALA A 244 5.41 14.73 13.24
N VAL A 245 4.78 13.55 13.20
CA VAL A 245 5.01 12.51 14.23
C VAL A 245 5.95 11.38 13.80
N LEU A 246 6.13 11.20 12.49
CA LEU A 246 6.94 10.11 11.93
C LEU A 246 7.98 10.61 10.94
N GLN A 247 8.10 11.92 10.70
CA GLN A 247 8.90 12.47 9.59
C GLN A 247 8.59 11.75 8.27
N PHE A 248 7.30 11.47 8.05
CA PHE A 248 6.83 10.64 6.97
C PHE A 248 7.02 11.32 5.61
N GLU A 249 7.50 10.54 4.64
CA GLU A 249 7.48 10.86 3.22
C GLU A 249 6.82 9.69 2.48
N HIS A 250 5.80 9.95 1.67
CA HIS A 250 5.13 8.88 0.93
C HIS A 250 5.99 8.36 -0.23
N ARG A 251 6.61 9.30 -0.98
CA ARG A 251 7.51 9.06 -2.14
C ARG A 251 6.92 8.31 -3.33
N ASP A 252 5.63 7.99 -3.31
CA ASP A 252 4.91 7.36 -4.42
C ASP A 252 3.39 7.59 -4.32
N LEU A 253 2.97 8.85 -4.26
CA LEU A 253 1.56 9.21 -4.04
C LEU A 253 0.88 9.57 -5.37
N HIS A 254 0.79 8.61 -6.28
CA HIS A 254 0.00 8.71 -7.52
C HIS A 254 -1.48 8.33 -7.29
N MET A 255 -2.35 8.58 -8.28
CA MET A 255 -3.82 8.40 -8.13
C MET A 255 -4.25 6.98 -7.72
N CYS A 256 -3.53 5.95 -8.16
CA CYS A 256 -3.82 4.57 -7.75
C CYS A 256 -3.57 4.33 -6.25
N ASN A 257 -2.72 5.13 -5.60
CA ASN A 257 -2.37 5.02 -4.17
C ASN A 257 -3.27 5.87 -3.26
N VAL A 258 -4.31 6.50 -3.83
CA VAL A 258 -5.37 7.17 -3.08
C VAL A 258 -6.66 6.37 -3.23
N LEU A 259 -7.01 5.59 -2.20
CA LEU A 259 -8.30 4.91 -2.18
C LEU A 259 -9.39 5.84 -1.65
N VAL A 260 -10.59 5.76 -2.22
CA VAL A 260 -11.74 6.56 -1.83
C VAL A 260 -12.93 5.64 -1.54
N LYS A 261 -13.60 5.89 -0.42
CA LYS A 261 -14.84 5.19 -0.05
C LYS A 261 -15.90 6.14 0.46
N ARG A 262 -17.16 5.74 0.29
CA ARG A 262 -18.30 6.48 0.82
C ARG A 262 -18.28 6.53 2.35
N THR A 263 -18.80 7.62 2.91
CA THR A 263 -18.98 7.80 4.35
C THR A 263 -20.22 8.61 4.67
N LYS A 264 -20.87 8.28 5.79
CA LYS A 264 -22.02 9.02 6.34
C LYS A 264 -21.59 10.23 7.18
N LYS A 265 -20.30 10.37 7.51
CA LYS A 265 -19.79 11.49 8.31
C LYS A 265 -19.77 12.74 7.43
N ALA A 266 -20.35 13.86 7.90
CA ALA A 266 -20.36 15.12 7.17
C ALA A 266 -18.96 15.78 7.04
N SER A 267 -18.06 15.47 7.97
CA SER A 267 -16.66 15.91 7.96
C SER A 267 -15.73 14.81 8.47
N ILE A 268 -14.47 14.89 8.06
CA ILE A 268 -13.37 14.05 8.53
C ILE A 268 -12.55 14.85 9.54
N GLU A 269 -12.40 14.31 10.75
CA GLU A 269 -11.67 14.95 11.84
C GLU A 269 -10.22 14.47 11.87
N TYR A 270 -9.32 15.42 12.10
CA TYR A 270 -7.88 15.23 12.31
C TYR A 270 -7.49 15.92 13.61
N LYS A 271 -6.44 15.42 14.27
CA LYS A 271 -5.84 16.07 15.42
C LYS A 271 -4.39 16.39 15.10
N TYR A 272 -4.00 17.65 15.33
CA TYR A 272 -2.62 18.10 15.17
C TYR A 272 -2.28 19.04 16.32
N ARG A 273 -1.22 18.73 17.05
CA ARG A 273 -0.81 19.45 18.26
C ARG A 273 -1.96 19.69 19.25
N SER A 274 -2.72 18.65 19.55
CA SER A 274 -3.93 18.66 20.40
C SER A 274 -5.12 19.48 19.88
N ASN A 275 -4.98 20.16 18.75
CA ASN A 275 -6.07 20.90 18.12
C ASN A 275 -6.84 20.01 17.14
N LYS A 276 -8.16 20.17 17.11
CA LYS A 276 -9.04 19.45 16.19
C LYS A 276 -9.24 20.25 14.91
N TYR A 277 -9.08 19.58 13.77
CA TYR A 277 -9.28 20.11 12.43
C TYR A 277 -10.30 19.26 11.70
N ARG A 278 -11.12 19.88 10.84
CA ARG A 278 -12.15 19.18 10.08
C ARG A 278 -12.14 19.61 8.62
N VAL A 279 -12.25 18.62 7.74
CA VAL A 279 -12.45 18.79 6.30
C VAL A 279 -13.84 18.29 5.97
N LYS A 280 -14.64 19.07 5.24
CA LYS A 280 -15.93 18.59 4.73
C LYS A 280 -15.73 17.34 3.87
N SER A 281 -16.47 16.27 4.17
CA SER A 281 -16.25 14.97 3.53
C SER A 281 -16.92 14.86 2.16
N TYR A 282 -18.00 15.61 1.94
CA TYR A 282 -18.89 15.44 0.79
C TYR A 282 -19.27 13.97 0.52
N GLY A 283 -19.47 13.22 1.62
CA GLY A 283 -19.86 11.82 1.56
C GLY A 283 -18.72 10.85 1.20
N ILE A 284 -17.46 11.29 1.15
CA ILE A 284 -16.29 10.45 0.89
C ILE A 284 -15.21 10.56 1.97
N LYS A 285 -14.36 9.55 2.05
CA LYS A 285 -13.12 9.59 2.82
C LYS A 285 -12.01 8.85 2.09
N ILE A 286 -10.78 9.31 2.27
CA ILE A 286 -9.62 8.71 1.61
C ILE A 286 -8.90 7.68 2.50
N CYS A 287 -8.06 6.86 1.86
CA CYS A 287 -7.04 6.04 2.48
C CYS A 287 -5.82 6.04 1.54
N LEU A 288 -4.71 6.63 1.99
CA LEU A 288 -3.42 6.60 1.31
C LEU A 288 -2.82 5.21 1.52
N ILE A 289 -2.34 4.58 0.46
CA ILE A 289 -1.82 3.21 0.49
C ILE A 289 -0.48 3.12 -0.22
N ASP A 290 0.13 1.94 -0.14
CA ASP A 290 1.43 1.61 -0.71
C ASP A 290 2.59 2.40 -0.12
N ASN A 291 3.31 1.76 0.81
CA ASN A 291 4.44 2.37 1.50
C ASN A 291 5.78 1.83 1.01
N THR A 292 5.81 1.23 -0.17
CA THR A 292 7.00 0.54 -0.71
C THR A 292 8.16 1.51 -0.89
N PHE A 293 7.88 2.75 -1.29
CA PHE A 293 8.90 3.78 -1.49
C PHE A 293 9.04 4.71 -0.30
N SER A 294 8.15 4.59 0.69
CA SER A 294 8.03 5.55 1.77
C SER A 294 9.21 5.56 2.72
N ARG A 295 9.28 6.62 3.52
CA ARG A 295 10.28 6.81 4.58
C ARG A 295 9.61 7.33 5.84
N ILE A 296 10.01 6.81 7.00
CA ILE A 296 9.72 7.39 8.33
C ILE A 296 10.98 7.44 9.17
N ALA A 297 10.93 8.12 10.30
CA ALA A 297 11.85 7.94 11.41
C ALA A 297 11.09 7.67 12.72
N MET A 298 11.62 6.75 13.52
CA MET A 298 11.15 6.47 14.88
C MET A 298 12.31 6.62 15.85
N ALA A 299 12.18 7.50 16.84
CA ALA A 299 13.24 7.78 17.81
C ALA A 299 14.62 7.99 17.14
N GLY A 300 14.64 8.75 16.04
CA GLY A 300 15.85 9.03 15.25
C GLY A 300 16.30 7.91 14.30
N VAL A 301 15.68 6.72 14.33
CA VAL A 301 16.01 5.60 13.44
C VAL A 301 15.18 5.66 12.16
N PRO A 302 15.78 5.84 10.97
CA PRO A 302 15.05 5.89 9.71
C PRO A 302 14.69 4.48 9.21
N TYR A 303 13.47 4.33 8.70
CA TYR A 303 12.98 3.17 7.97
C TYR A 303 12.58 3.64 6.57
N TYR A 304 13.17 3.06 5.54
CA TYR A 304 13.06 3.55 4.18
C TYR A 304 13.49 2.49 3.17
N THR A 305 13.03 2.65 1.94
CA THR A 305 13.53 1.90 0.79
C THR A 305 14.57 2.73 0.04
N ASN A 306 15.69 2.11 -0.30
CA ASN A 306 16.69 2.76 -1.16
C ASN A 306 16.22 2.70 -2.62
N LEU A 307 15.93 3.87 -3.20
CA LEU A 307 15.39 3.99 -4.55
C LEU A 307 16.46 4.30 -5.61
N SER A 308 17.74 4.39 -5.22
CA SER A 308 18.85 4.73 -6.12
C SER A 308 18.85 3.89 -7.40
N ALA A 309 18.79 2.56 -7.27
CA ALA A 309 18.79 1.68 -8.44
C ALA A 309 17.48 1.71 -9.24
N ARG A 310 16.38 2.09 -8.60
CA ARG A 310 15.03 2.11 -9.23
C ARG A 310 14.77 3.40 -9.99
N LEU A 311 15.34 4.53 -9.55
CA LEU A 311 14.98 5.86 -10.04
C LEU A 311 16.13 6.63 -10.73
N ARG A 312 17.37 6.12 -10.71
CA ARG A 312 18.54 6.81 -11.33
C ARG A 312 18.31 7.21 -12.78
N ASP A 313 17.74 6.31 -13.57
CA ASP A 313 17.57 6.54 -15.00
C ASP A 313 16.38 7.46 -15.31
N MET A 314 15.49 7.71 -14.34
CA MET A 314 14.33 8.58 -14.52
C MET A 314 14.73 10.03 -14.83
N VAL A 315 15.90 10.47 -14.35
CA VAL A 315 16.41 11.83 -14.59
C VAL A 315 16.73 12.08 -16.06
N HIS A 316 17.05 11.02 -16.80
CA HIS A 316 17.48 11.06 -18.20
C HIS A 316 16.36 10.73 -19.19
N LYS A 317 15.17 10.39 -18.70
CA LYS A 317 14.02 10.09 -19.56
C LYS A 317 13.56 11.35 -20.28
N THR A 318 13.54 11.31 -21.61
CA THR A 318 13.18 12.46 -22.47
C THR A 318 11.69 12.75 -22.47
N GLU A 319 10.86 11.71 -22.38
CA GLU A 319 9.40 11.79 -22.35
C GLU A 319 8.86 10.98 -21.17
N PRO A 320 8.95 11.53 -19.93
CA PRO A 320 8.41 10.87 -18.76
C PRO A 320 6.88 10.88 -18.79
N GLU A 321 6.29 9.77 -18.36
CA GLU A 321 4.88 9.73 -17.99
C GLU A 321 4.62 10.65 -16.79
N GLU A 322 3.36 11.01 -16.59
CA GLU A 322 2.99 12.05 -15.63
C GLU A 322 3.47 11.78 -14.19
N HIS A 323 3.42 10.52 -13.75
CA HIS A 323 3.91 10.13 -12.42
C HIS A 323 5.46 10.05 -12.36
N GLU A 324 6.13 9.83 -13.49
CA GLU A 324 7.60 9.78 -13.58
C GLU A 324 8.26 11.15 -13.47
N VAL A 325 7.51 12.22 -13.77
CA VAL A 325 7.96 13.61 -13.53
C VAL A 325 8.30 13.81 -12.04
N ALA A 326 7.43 13.32 -11.13
CA ALA A 326 7.67 13.39 -9.69
C ALA A 326 8.90 12.57 -9.27
N TYR A 327 9.09 11.38 -9.85
CA TYR A 327 10.28 10.57 -9.60
C TYR A 327 11.58 11.24 -10.02
N ALA A 328 11.61 11.81 -11.23
CA ALA A 328 12.79 12.50 -11.74
C ALA A 328 13.13 13.73 -10.87
N GLU A 329 12.12 14.48 -10.42
CA GLU A 329 12.33 15.62 -9.51
C GLU A 329 12.84 15.21 -8.14
N MET A 330 12.25 14.17 -7.52
CA MET A 330 12.74 13.63 -6.26
C MET A 330 14.19 13.16 -6.39
N TYR A 331 14.54 12.43 -7.45
CA TYR A 331 15.91 11.97 -7.65
C TYR A 331 16.89 13.13 -7.84
N ARG A 332 16.51 14.19 -8.59
CA ARG A 332 17.37 15.39 -8.74
C ARG A 332 17.67 16.08 -7.40
N LEU A 333 16.72 16.05 -6.47
CA LEU A 333 16.85 16.67 -5.14
C LEU A 333 17.60 15.79 -4.14
N ILE A 334 17.30 14.49 -4.12
CA ILE A 334 17.78 13.54 -3.11
C ILE A 334 19.09 12.88 -3.54
N GLY A 335 19.26 12.63 -4.84
CA GLY A 335 20.34 11.80 -5.38
C GLY A 335 20.28 10.38 -4.80
N ASP A 336 21.35 9.97 -4.14
CA ASP A 336 21.47 8.66 -3.49
C ASP A 336 21.18 8.71 -1.97
N CYS A 337 20.75 9.86 -1.43
CA CYS A 337 20.53 10.10 -0.01
C CYS A 337 19.12 9.71 0.49
N TRP A 338 18.55 8.59 0.00
CA TRP A 338 17.18 8.16 0.34
C TRP A 338 16.93 7.87 1.83
N ARG A 339 18.00 7.73 2.61
CA ARG A 339 17.93 7.57 4.07
C ARG A 339 17.47 8.84 4.78
N ASP A 340 17.86 9.99 4.25
CA ASP A 340 17.67 11.28 4.89
C ASP A 340 16.22 11.74 4.75
N TRP A 341 15.88 12.78 5.51
CA TRP A 341 14.53 13.33 5.54
C TRP A 341 14.41 14.52 4.61
N PHE A 342 13.58 14.37 3.58
CA PHE A 342 13.27 15.41 2.59
C PHE A 342 11.75 15.63 2.53
N PRO A 343 11.15 16.34 3.49
CA PRO A 343 9.69 16.52 3.54
C PRO A 343 9.11 17.22 2.29
N ILE A 344 9.96 17.89 1.52
CA ILE A 344 9.60 18.45 0.21
C ILE A 344 9.04 17.40 -0.75
N THR A 345 9.40 16.12 -0.61
CA THR A 345 8.86 15.03 -1.46
C THR A 345 7.34 14.92 -1.36
N ASN A 346 6.77 15.14 -0.18
CA ASN A 346 5.32 15.18 -0.01
C ASN A 346 4.69 16.32 -0.81
N LEU A 347 5.33 17.49 -0.87
CA LEU A 347 4.85 18.64 -1.65
C LEU A 347 4.99 18.41 -3.16
N ILE A 348 6.04 17.75 -3.61
CA ILE A 348 6.21 17.33 -5.02
C ILE A 348 5.04 16.44 -5.43
N TRP A 349 4.73 15.42 -4.63
CA TRP A 349 3.63 14.51 -4.91
C TRP A 349 2.26 15.18 -4.82
N MET A 350 2.04 16.05 -3.83
CA MET A 350 0.81 16.85 -3.75
C MET A 350 0.64 17.71 -5.00
N ARG A 351 1.71 18.40 -5.44
CA ARG A 351 1.68 19.21 -6.65
C ARG A 351 1.34 18.38 -7.87
N GLN A 352 2.01 17.24 -8.05
CA GLN A 352 1.78 16.34 -9.17
C GLN A 352 0.32 15.85 -9.17
N MET A 353 -0.12 15.23 -8.07
CA MET A 353 -1.49 14.72 -7.89
C MET A 353 -2.55 15.80 -8.18
N PHE A 354 -2.42 16.98 -7.58
CA PHE A 354 -3.43 18.03 -7.72
C PHE A 354 -3.44 18.62 -9.14
N THR A 355 -2.26 18.73 -9.77
CA THR A 355 -2.14 19.14 -11.17
C THR A 355 -2.80 18.11 -12.08
N THR A 356 -2.51 16.83 -11.92
CA THR A 356 -3.16 15.75 -12.68
C THR A 356 -4.67 15.80 -12.51
N LEU A 357 -5.14 15.91 -11.26
CA LEU A 357 -6.56 15.99 -10.92
C LEU A 357 -7.26 17.14 -11.63
N ALA A 358 -6.64 18.32 -11.67
CA ALA A 358 -7.19 19.50 -12.34
C ALA A 358 -7.37 19.33 -13.86
N HIS A 359 -6.54 18.48 -14.49
CA HIS A 359 -6.58 18.22 -15.93
C HIS A 359 -7.52 17.08 -16.33
N THR A 360 -8.00 16.27 -15.37
CA THR A 360 -8.97 15.19 -15.64
C THR A 360 -10.26 15.72 -16.27
N GLU A 361 -10.86 14.92 -17.15
CA GLU A 361 -12.16 15.26 -17.75
C GLU A 361 -13.25 15.42 -16.68
N THR A 362 -13.23 14.55 -15.66
CA THR A 362 -14.17 14.59 -14.53
C THR A 362 -14.11 15.92 -13.80
N PHE A 363 -12.90 16.42 -13.47
CA PHE A 363 -12.79 17.74 -12.84
C PHE A 363 -13.22 18.85 -13.80
N ARG A 364 -12.78 18.82 -15.06
CA ARG A 364 -13.12 19.87 -16.05
C ARG A 364 -14.63 19.99 -16.31
N THR A 365 -15.36 18.87 -16.28
CA THR A 365 -16.82 18.82 -16.45
C THR A 365 -17.54 19.33 -15.20
N GLU A 366 -17.10 18.93 -14.01
CA GLU A 366 -17.82 19.22 -12.76
C GLU A 366 -17.47 20.56 -12.12
N ALA A 367 -16.26 21.09 -12.40
CA ALA A 367 -15.73 22.25 -11.70
C ALA A 367 -16.24 23.57 -12.31
N ASP A 368 -16.86 24.39 -11.47
CA ASP A 368 -17.08 25.80 -11.76
C ASP A 368 -15.79 26.64 -11.59
N HIS A 369 -15.90 27.96 -11.79
CA HIS A 369 -14.80 28.89 -11.61
C HIS A 369 -14.21 28.86 -10.18
N HIS A 370 -15.04 28.69 -9.15
CA HIS A 370 -14.59 28.66 -7.76
C HIS A 370 -13.72 27.44 -7.47
N HIS A 371 -14.14 26.26 -7.94
CA HIS A 371 -13.35 25.02 -7.80
C HIS A 371 -11.99 25.14 -8.49
N LYS A 372 -11.95 25.71 -9.71
CA LYS A 372 -10.70 25.95 -10.46
C LYS A 372 -9.75 26.87 -9.69
N MET A 373 -10.27 28.00 -9.16
CA MET A 373 -9.47 28.89 -8.32
C MET A 373 -8.92 28.20 -7.06
N ILE A 374 -9.71 27.31 -6.43
CA ILE A 374 -9.24 26.57 -5.24
C ILE A 374 -8.09 25.64 -5.61
N ILE A 375 -8.25 24.78 -6.63
CA ILE A 375 -7.22 23.79 -6.96
C ILE A 375 -5.95 24.45 -7.47
N GLU A 376 -6.05 25.50 -8.30
CA GLU A 376 -4.90 26.29 -8.76
C GLU A 376 -4.13 26.89 -7.58
N ARG A 377 -4.85 27.41 -6.58
CA ARG A 377 -4.22 27.93 -5.37
C ARG A 377 -3.55 26.83 -4.55
N LEU A 378 -4.17 25.66 -4.43
CA LEU A 378 -3.57 24.51 -3.73
C LEU A 378 -2.28 24.07 -4.41
N ILE A 379 -2.23 24.06 -5.74
CA ILE A 379 -1.06 23.75 -6.56
C ILE A 379 0.02 24.83 -6.40
N GLN A 380 -0.32 26.12 -6.57
CA GLN A 380 0.66 27.21 -6.50
C GLN A 380 1.34 27.30 -5.13
N LEU A 381 0.63 26.91 -4.06
CA LEU A 381 1.16 26.97 -2.71
C LEU A 381 2.24 25.92 -2.45
N THR A 382 2.22 24.76 -3.13
CA THR A 382 3.27 23.73 -2.93
C THR A 382 4.64 24.26 -3.30
N SER A 383 4.73 25.12 -4.32
CA SER A 383 6.00 25.71 -4.79
C SER A 383 6.53 26.81 -3.86
N LYS A 384 5.77 27.23 -2.84
CA LYS A 384 6.12 28.31 -1.90
C LYS A 384 6.47 27.79 -0.50
N CYS A 385 6.54 26.48 -0.32
CA CYS A 385 6.73 25.85 0.98
C CYS A 385 7.81 24.77 0.89
N SER A 386 8.49 24.51 2.01
CA SER A 386 9.50 23.46 2.09
C SER A 386 8.98 22.14 2.67
N ASN A 387 7.82 22.17 3.32
CA ASN A 387 7.17 21.01 3.95
C ASN A 387 5.67 21.22 4.12
N VAL A 388 4.93 20.17 4.49
CA VAL A 388 3.46 20.21 4.61
C VAL A 388 3.02 21.09 5.78
N ALA A 389 3.80 21.15 6.87
CA ALA A 389 3.48 22.02 8.00
C ALA A 389 3.46 23.52 7.63
N GLU A 390 4.43 23.95 6.81
CA GLU A 390 4.46 25.31 6.26
C GLU A 390 3.31 25.54 5.29
N TYR A 391 3.04 24.58 4.39
CA TYR A 391 1.93 24.62 3.44
C TYR A 391 0.60 24.86 4.14
N VAL A 392 0.30 24.08 5.17
CA VAL A 392 -0.92 24.22 5.97
C VAL A 392 -0.96 25.58 6.67
N THR A 393 0.16 26.02 7.24
CA THR A 393 0.25 27.34 7.90
C THR A 393 -0.07 28.48 6.94
N GLN A 394 0.47 28.46 5.72
CA GLN A 394 0.20 29.49 4.71
C GLN A 394 -1.25 29.42 4.20
N LEU A 395 -1.80 28.23 4.01
CA LEU A 395 -3.19 28.00 3.63
C LEU A 395 -4.16 28.68 4.62
N TYR A 396 -3.90 28.55 5.92
CA TYR A 396 -4.67 29.19 6.99
C TYR A 396 -4.48 30.71 7.06
N LYS A 397 -3.25 31.22 6.95
CA LYS A 397 -2.96 32.67 7.00
C LYS A 397 -3.74 33.42 5.93
N GLN A 398 -3.72 32.90 4.70
CA GLN A 398 -4.43 33.50 3.58
C GLN A 398 -5.96 33.40 3.74
N LYS A 399 -6.50 32.33 4.34
CA LYS A 399 -7.95 32.27 4.64
C LYS A 399 -8.36 33.37 5.63
N LYS A 400 -7.53 33.65 6.65
CA LYS A 400 -7.76 34.77 7.58
C LYS A 400 -7.69 36.13 6.89
N SER A 401 -6.76 36.35 5.95
CA SER A 401 -6.70 37.62 5.22
C SER A 401 -7.93 37.82 4.31
N THR A 402 -8.41 36.78 3.63
CA THR A 402 -9.66 36.86 2.84
C THR A 402 -10.89 37.11 3.71
N ILE A 403 -10.98 36.47 4.88
CA ILE A 403 -12.07 36.71 5.84
C ILE A 403 -12.00 38.14 6.40
N ASN A 404 -10.81 38.64 6.73
CA ASN A 404 -10.67 40.00 7.24
C ASN A 404 -10.99 41.05 6.16
N ALA A 405 -10.60 40.81 4.91
CA ALA A 405 -10.94 41.67 3.76
C ALA A 405 -12.45 41.69 3.45
N SER A 406 -13.15 40.58 3.67
CA SER A 406 -14.62 40.49 3.53
C SER A 406 -15.38 40.95 4.78
N ARG A 407 -14.77 40.93 5.96
CA ARG A 407 -15.35 41.53 7.18
C ARG A 407 -15.19 43.05 7.23
N THR A 408 -14.20 43.61 6.54
CA THR A 408 -14.14 45.07 6.32
C THR A 408 -15.27 45.59 5.42
N SER A 409 -16.10 44.73 4.81
CA SER A 409 -17.32 45.14 4.10
C SER A 409 -18.63 44.82 4.83
N ILE A 410 -18.62 44.04 5.93
CA ILE A 410 -19.82 43.74 6.73
C ILE A 410 -19.43 43.62 8.20
N ALA A 411 -19.90 44.58 9.00
CA ALA A 411 -19.69 44.60 10.45
C ALA A 411 -20.53 43.53 11.19
N ASN A 412 -19.91 42.99 12.24
CA ASN A 412 -20.45 42.33 13.43
C ASN A 412 -20.72 40.80 13.46
N ASN A 413 -19.93 40.19 14.36
CA ASN A 413 -20.26 39.22 15.43
C ASN A 413 -19.86 37.73 15.37
N SER A 414 -19.28 37.33 16.51
CA SER A 414 -18.94 36.02 17.06
C SER A 414 -17.65 35.32 16.59
N ILE A 415 -16.71 35.23 17.55
CA ILE A 415 -15.51 34.40 17.56
C ILE A 415 -15.79 33.28 18.56
N LEU A 416 -15.93 32.04 18.06
CA LEU A 416 -15.52 30.80 18.72
C LEU A 416 -15.53 29.68 17.68
N SER A 417 -14.50 28.84 17.75
CA SER A 417 -13.96 27.95 16.74
C SER A 417 -14.89 26.83 16.24
N LEU A 418 -15.27 26.89 14.96
CA LEU A 418 -15.66 25.74 14.14
C LEU A 418 -14.93 25.86 12.81
N ILE A 419 -13.84 25.10 12.66
CA ILE A 419 -13.03 25.06 11.45
C ILE A 419 -13.75 24.18 10.43
N ASN A 420 -14.47 24.79 9.50
CA ASN A 420 -14.87 24.18 8.24
C ASN A 420 -13.81 24.57 7.20
N LEU A 421 -12.83 23.69 6.95
CA LEU A 421 -12.09 23.69 5.68
C LEU A 421 -12.99 23.05 4.61
#